data_AF-A0A534LHW5-F1
#
_entry.id   AF-A0A534LHW5-F1
#
_cell.length_a   1.000
_cell.length_b   1.000
_cell.length_c   1.000
_cell.angle_alpha   90.00
_cell.angle_beta   90.00
_cell.angle_gamma   90.00
#
_symmetry.space_group_name_H-M   'P 1'
#
loop_
_entity.id
_entity.type
_entity.pdbx_description
1 polymer ?
#
loop_
_entity_poly.entity_id
_entity_poly.type
_entity_poly.pdbx_seq_one_letter_code
_entity_poly.pdbx_strand_id
1 'polypeptide(L)'
;MTDAVPAEFVLSLGALLPLAALVVSSFLGAYVLGLNPRRSANQSAFLVMLAFIIWDLGEIVQRSFAPGTSSDALFFWARVTWIGIVLVPATLYHLALTYPSRSPWFRGPWALAIIYAPFVFWAYLVTSTNLIISGMSANAFGPSARIAPTYAYLAPFFGVWMFSSVLVFVRSWWRVRKTPSRSMQSVVVLGLILGTVPAAITELAWPVLTGTDTRLGLGSLYTMMWSIFIAYAVARYRYLAIEPVVEVRPARAPRHRLERGLNYLVLENGRSAAMGAFRDIVSATPGLCVTGLAPTHVAAEFGLERTPILWITTASSTERTVRPSGLDFELVHTVVKFLRENPGTAVLLDDLDYLSAVAGFDAVGRFLKRVVNQASASKGTVIVAAGQGTFTPDQVAVLRGSVDRLVDIQEAPNPTPAGTADHVLMTINAQDAPVALPLFGARRGLLLTTEHPSKARVRYGDRFDIVWVTDHPEPRIPTVRPKALDTEGRRAIANYASAHPESDIVLVGLDQLALYVDVRAWLPFVKDALDIASLHACRLFLTVAPETMRTQELAMLSRRFDAPLGAAALKSALPSGPTTTAPESRIPYRGPSA
;
A
#
# COMPACT_ATOMS: atom_id res chain seq x y z
N MET A 1 -36.54 -56.92 9.02
CA MET A 1 -36.30 -56.00 7.88
C MET A 1 -37.29 -54.87 8.04
N THR A 2 -36.86 -53.76 8.62
CA THR A 2 -37.65 -52.52 8.70
C THR A 2 -37.27 -51.68 7.50
N ASP A 3 -38.25 -51.41 6.63
CA ASP A 3 -38.06 -50.63 5.40
C ASP A 3 -37.41 -49.27 5.72
N ALA A 4 -36.18 -49.09 5.26
CA ALA A 4 -35.51 -47.80 5.29
C ALA A 4 -36.19 -46.91 4.25
N VAL A 5 -37.00 -45.95 4.71
CA VAL A 5 -37.50 -44.86 3.87
C VAL A 5 -36.29 -44.19 3.22
N PRO A 6 -36.26 -44.01 1.88
CA PRO A 6 -35.14 -43.36 1.22
C PRO A 6 -34.94 -41.95 1.81
N ALA A 7 -33.68 -41.58 2.04
CA ALA A 7 -33.33 -40.28 2.59
C ALA A 7 -33.68 -39.18 1.59
N GLU A 8 -34.90 -38.65 1.67
CA GLU A 8 -35.33 -37.52 0.85
C GLU A 8 -34.75 -36.22 1.40
N PHE A 9 -34.11 -35.46 0.50
CA PHE A 9 -33.54 -34.16 0.80
C PHE A 9 -34.58 -33.08 0.49
N VAL A 10 -35.04 -32.37 1.51
CA VAL A 10 -35.97 -31.25 1.41
C VAL A 10 -35.25 -30.00 1.90
N LEU A 11 -35.02 -29.03 1.00
CA LEU A 11 -34.38 -27.77 1.37
C LEU A 11 -35.27 -27.03 2.38
N SER A 12 -34.88 -27.07 3.66
CA SER A 12 -35.60 -26.41 4.73
C SER A 12 -35.21 -24.93 4.81
N LEU A 13 -36.12 -24.08 5.30
CA LEU A 13 -35.82 -22.68 5.61
C LEU A 13 -34.60 -22.54 6.54
N GLY A 14 -34.38 -23.50 7.43
CA GLY A 14 -33.24 -23.54 8.34
C GLY A 14 -31.88 -23.82 7.68
N ALA A 15 -31.86 -24.33 6.44
CA ALA A 15 -30.66 -24.60 5.65
C ALA A 15 -30.22 -23.40 4.78
N LEU A 16 -31.07 -22.37 4.62
CA LEU A 16 -30.76 -21.20 3.77
C LEU A 16 -29.57 -20.38 4.27
N LEU A 17 -29.49 -20.16 5.60
CA LEU A 17 -28.39 -19.41 6.21
C LEU A 17 -27.05 -20.16 6.06
N PRO A 18 -26.94 -21.45 6.42
CA PRO A 18 -25.76 -22.27 6.12
C PRO A 18 -25.38 -22.29 4.63
N LEU A 19 -26.36 -22.33 3.72
CA LEU A 19 -26.10 -22.28 2.28
C LEU A 19 -25.47 -20.95 1.85
N ALA A 20 -25.97 -19.82 2.35
CA ALA A 20 -25.39 -18.52 2.07
C ALA A 20 -23.95 -18.41 2.63
N ALA A 21 -23.74 -18.88 3.87
CA ALA A 21 -22.43 -18.91 4.50
C ALA A 21 -21.42 -19.76 3.72
N LEU A 22 -21.84 -20.94 3.26
CA LEU A 22 -21.04 -21.84 2.43
C LEU A 22 -20.58 -21.16 1.14
N VAL A 23 -21.50 -20.49 0.43
CA VAL A 23 -21.20 -19.78 -0.83
C VAL A 23 -20.19 -18.67 -0.58
N VAL A 24 -20.41 -17.84 0.45
CA VAL A 24 -19.52 -16.73 0.81
C VAL A 24 -18.13 -17.24 1.20
N SER A 25 -18.05 -18.22 2.09
CA SER A 25 -16.78 -18.80 2.56
C SER A 25 -16.01 -19.50 1.44
N SER A 26 -16.71 -20.20 0.52
CA SER A 26 -16.11 -20.85 -0.64
C SER A 26 -15.54 -19.83 -1.63
N PHE A 27 -16.34 -18.81 -1.99
CA PHE A 27 -15.90 -17.75 -2.89
C PHE A 27 -14.70 -16.98 -2.31
N LEU A 28 -14.80 -16.53 -1.06
CA LEU A 28 -13.74 -15.78 -0.40
C LEU A 28 -12.49 -16.62 -0.16
N GLY A 29 -12.64 -17.91 0.17
CA GLY A 29 -11.53 -18.84 0.28
C GLY A 29 -10.79 -19.03 -1.05
N ALA A 30 -11.52 -19.29 -2.13
CA ALA A 30 -10.95 -19.40 -3.47
C ALA A 30 -10.29 -18.09 -3.92
N TYR A 31 -10.92 -16.95 -3.66
CA TYR A 31 -10.36 -15.63 -3.94
C TYR A 31 -9.04 -15.42 -3.18
N VAL A 32 -9.02 -15.58 -1.86
CA VAL A 32 -7.83 -15.37 -1.02
C VAL A 32 -6.69 -16.30 -1.43
N LEU A 33 -6.98 -17.56 -1.74
CA LEU A 33 -5.97 -18.52 -2.20
C LEU A 33 -5.47 -18.15 -3.61
N GLY A 34 -6.37 -17.82 -4.53
CA GLY A 34 -6.06 -17.45 -5.91
C GLY A 34 -5.20 -16.20 -6.05
N LEU A 35 -5.27 -15.26 -5.09
CA LEU A 35 -4.40 -14.09 -5.06
C LEU A 35 -2.91 -14.45 -4.95
N ASN A 36 -2.54 -15.43 -4.11
CA ASN A 36 -1.17 -15.98 -4.04
C ASN A 36 -1.19 -17.34 -3.32
N PRO A 37 -1.15 -18.46 -4.06
CA PRO A 37 -1.25 -19.80 -3.48
C PRO A 37 -0.05 -20.22 -2.63
N ARG A 38 1.11 -19.57 -2.79
CA ARG A 38 2.38 -19.96 -2.12
C ARG A 38 2.58 -19.24 -0.78
N ARG A 39 1.80 -18.20 -0.50
CA ARG A 39 1.97 -17.40 0.72
C ARG A 39 1.32 -18.09 1.91
N SER A 40 2.09 -18.27 2.99
CA SER A 40 1.63 -18.97 4.20
C SER A 40 0.39 -18.35 4.83
N ALA A 41 0.25 -17.01 4.78
CA ALA A 41 -0.92 -16.31 5.31
C ALA A 41 -2.21 -16.61 4.50
N ASN A 42 -2.10 -16.68 3.16
CA ASN A 42 -3.22 -17.00 2.28
C ASN A 42 -3.63 -18.46 2.45
N GLN A 43 -2.65 -19.36 2.55
CA GLN A 43 -2.88 -20.77 2.85
C GLN A 43 -3.57 -20.96 4.21
N SER A 44 -3.09 -20.31 5.27
CA SER A 44 -3.73 -20.40 6.58
C SER A 44 -5.12 -19.78 6.62
N ALA A 45 -5.35 -18.68 5.90
CA ALA A 45 -6.68 -18.08 5.79
C ALA A 45 -7.64 -18.99 5.02
N PHE A 46 -7.16 -19.61 3.94
CA PHE A 46 -7.91 -20.64 3.22
C PHE A 46 -8.26 -21.83 4.12
N LEU A 47 -7.35 -22.27 5.01
CA LEU A 47 -7.65 -23.34 5.97
C LEU A 47 -8.76 -22.96 6.96
N VAL A 48 -8.85 -21.68 7.37
CA VAL A 48 -9.98 -21.18 8.18
C VAL A 48 -11.28 -21.26 7.37
N MET A 49 -11.26 -20.82 6.11
CA MET A 49 -12.42 -20.91 5.22
C MET A 49 -12.84 -22.37 5.00
N LEU A 50 -11.89 -23.29 4.87
CA LEU A 50 -12.16 -24.72 4.75
C LEU A 50 -12.85 -25.27 6.00
N ALA A 51 -12.46 -24.84 7.20
CA ALA A 51 -13.13 -25.22 8.43
C ALA A 51 -14.60 -24.75 8.45
N PHE A 52 -14.85 -23.52 7.99
CA PHE A 52 -16.21 -22.99 7.85
C PHE A 52 -17.02 -23.75 6.79
N ILE A 53 -16.43 -24.06 5.64
CA ILE A 53 -17.07 -24.87 4.59
C ILE A 53 -17.49 -26.24 5.13
N ILE A 54 -16.64 -26.91 5.91
CA ILE A 54 -16.96 -28.21 6.52
C ILE A 54 -18.12 -28.08 7.52
N TRP A 55 -18.10 -27.04 8.35
CA TRP A 55 -19.18 -26.74 9.28
C TRP A 55 -20.49 -26.49 8.52
N ASP A 56 -20.51 -25.51 7.63
CA ASP A 56 -21.71 -25.05 6.93
C ASP A 56 -22.30 -26.18 6.07
N LEU A 57 -21.46 -26.98 5.39
CA LEU A 57 -21.90 -28.16 4.64
C LEU A 57 -22.59 -29.20 5.54
N GLY A 58 -22.01 -29.47 6.71
CA GLY A 58 -22.61 -30.37 7.69
C GLY A 58 -23.99 -29.88 8.16
N GLU A 59 -24.12 -28.58 8.45
CA GLU A 59 -25.40 -27.97 8.84
C GLU A 59 -26.44 -28.02 7.72
N ILE A 60 -26.06 -27.73 6.46
CA ILE A 60 -26.97 -27.81 5.31
C ILE A 60 -27.55 -29.21 5.21
N VAL A 61 -26.69 -30.22 5.21
CA VAL A 61 -27.13 -31.61 5.02
C VAL A 61 -27.98 -32.06 6.21
N GLN A 62 -27.53 -31.78 7.44
CA GLN A 62 -28.27 -32.10 8.65
C GLN A 62 -29.67 -31.46 8.70
N ARG A 63 -29.80 -30.20 8.27
CA ARG A 63 -31.08 -29.46 8.34
C ARG A 63 -32.01 -29.72 7.16
N SER A 64 -31.53 -30.37 6.11
CA SER A 64 -32.30 -30.61 4.87
C SER A 64 -32.83 -32.04 4.75
N PHE A 65 -32.67 -32.88 5.77
CA PHE A 65 -33.30 -34.21 5.77
C PHE A 65 -34.80 -34.11 6.04
N ALA A 66 -35.59 -34.94 5.35
CA ALA A 66 -37.02 -35.07 5.58
C ALA A 66 -37.31 -35.54 7.03
N PRO A 67 -38.43 -35.08 7.63
CA PRO A 67 -38.91 -35.60 8.90
C PRO A 67 -39.07 -37.13 8.84
N GLY A 68 -38.50 -37.87 9.80
CA GLY A 68 -38.53 -39.34 9.82
C GLY A 68 -37.26 -40.04 9.30
N THR A 69 -36.25 -39.29 8.85
CA THR A 69 -34.93 -39.84 8.48
C THR A 69 -34.26 -40.56 9.67
N SER A 70 -33.53 -41.65 9.38
CA SER A 70 -32.80 -42.43 10.39
C SER A 70 -31.90 -41.55 11.28
N SER A 71 -31.95 -41.77 12.60
CA SER A 71 -31.14 -41.03 13.59
C SER A 71 -29.64 -41.11 13.32
N ASP A 72 -29.17 -42.21 12.75
CA ASP A 72 -27.75 -42.50 12.57
C ASP A 72 -27.13 -41.64 11.45
N ALA A 73 -27.86 -41.48 10.33
CA ALA A 73 -27.43 -40.60 9.23
C ALA A 73 -27.37 -39.13 9.69
N LEU A 74 -28.36 -38.68 10.46
CA LEU A 74 -28.37 -37.34 11.04
C LEU A 74 -27.22 -37.14 12.03
N PHE A 75 -26.94 -38.15 12.85
CA PHE A 75 -25.86 -38.08 13.83
C PHE A 75 -24.46 -38.11 13.18
N PHE A 76 -24.29 -38.81 12.07
CA PHE A 76 -23.08 -38.75 11.25
C PHE A 76 -22.80 -37.32 10.78
N TRP A 77 -23.79 -36.65 10.18
CA TRP A 77 -23.64 -35.27 9.72
C TRP A 77 -23.50 -34.27 10.87
N ALA A 78 -24.12 -34.53 12.02
CA ALA A 78 -23.85 -33.80 13.24
C ALA A 78 -22.37 -33.89 13.63
N ARG A 79 -21.75 -35.09 13.61
CA ARG A 79 -20.32 -35.24 13.87
C ARG A 79 -19.45 -34.47 12.86
N VAL A 80 -19.81 -34.46 11.58
CA VAL A 80 -19.12 -33.65 10.54
C VAL A 80 -19.17 -32.16 10.88
N THR A 81 -20.35 -31.64 11.21
CA THR A 81 -20.54 -30.25 11.64
C THR A 81 -19.64 -29.91 12.82
N TRP A 82 -19.63 -30.76 13.85
CA TRP A 82 -18.83 -30.55 15.06
C TRP A 82 -17.32 -30.69 14.82
N ILE A 83 -16.86 -31.52 13.88
CA ILE A 83 -15.47 -31.50 13.42
C ILE A 83 -15.11 -30.13 12.82
N GLY A 84 -15.99 -29.58 11.99
CA GLY A 84 -15.84 -28.23 11.44
C GLY A 84 -15.68 -27.18 12.54
N ILE A 85 -16.57 -27.19 13.53
CA ILE A 85 -16.50 -26.31 14.73
C ILE A 85 -15.14 -26.43 15.44
N VAL A 86 -14.69 -27.66 15.69
CA VAL A 86 -13.46 -27.93 16.42
C VAL A 86 -12.18 -27.57 15.63
N LEU A 87 -12.26 -27.52 14.30
CA LEU A 87 -11.15 -27.12 13.43
C LEU A 87 -10.92 -25.59 13.42
N VAL A 88 -11.95 -24.79 13.74
CA VAL A 88 -11.89 -23.32 13.72
C VAL A 88 -10.79 -22.76 14.64
N PRO A 89 -10.69 -23.10 15.93
CA PRO A 89 -9.63 -22.58 16.80
C PRO A 89 -8.22 -22.88 16.29
N ALA A 90 -7.96 -24.09 15.80
CA ALA A 90 -6.64 -24.50 15.32
C ALA A 90 -6.23 -23.71 14.07
N THR A 91 -7.15 -23.56 13.11
CA THR A 91 -6.90 -22.80 11.88
C THR A 91 -6.77 -21.30 12.14
N LEU A 92 -7.55 -20.74 13.07
CA LEU A 92 -7.40 -19.35 13.52
C LEU A 92 -6.05 -19.12 14.22
N TYR A 93 -5.58 -20.06 15.04
CA TYR A 93 -4.24 -20.00 15.63
C TYR A 93 -3.14 -20.01 14.59
N HIS A 94 -3.25 -20.91 13.61
CA HIS A 94 -2.31 -20.98 12.49
C HIS A 94 -2.27 -19.64 11.75
N LEU A 95 -3.44 -19.09 11.41
CA LEU A 95 -3.55 -17.78 10.78
C LEU A 95 -2.94 -16.67 11.66
N ALA A 96 -3.22 -16.64 12.96
CA ALA A 96 -2.71 -15.63 13.89
C ALA A 96 -1.18 -15.61 14.02
N LEU A 97 -0.52 -16.73 13.73
CA LEU A 97 0.93 -16.89 13.79
C LEU A 97 1.63 -16.65 12.46
N THR A 98 0.93 -16.84 11.33
CA THR A 98 1.43 -16.56 9.98
C THR A 98 1.11 -15.14 9.52
N TYR A 99 0.11 -14.49 10.13
CA TYR A 99 -0.39 -13.17 9.79
C TYR A 99 -0.27 -12.18 10.97
N PRO A 100 0.07 -10.89 10.74
CA PRO A 100 0.44 -10.25 9.48
C PRO A 100 1.88 -10.52 9.03
N SER A 101 2.80 -10.72 9.97
CA SER A 101 4.14 -11.22 9.71
C SER A 101 4.33 -12.55 10.43
N ARG A 102 5.09 -13.47 9.83
CA ARG A 102 5.38 -14.77 10.43
C ARG A 102 6.03 -14.58 11.80
N SER A 103 5.41 -15.14 12.85
CA SER A 103 5.93 -15.09 14.22
C SER A 103 7.28 -15.81 14.29
N PRO A 104 8.28 -15.29 15.05
CA PRO A 104 9.55 -16.00 15.26
C PRO A 104 9.38 -17.34 15.98
N TRP A 105 8.26 -17.53 16.70
CA TRP A 105 7.89 -18.80 17.33
C TRP A 105 7.40 -19.85 16.31
N PHE A 106 7.02 -19.41 15.11
CA PHE A 106 6.54 -20.27 14.02
C PHE A 106 7.70 -20.70 13.10
N ARG A 107 8.70 -21.37 13.67
CA ARG A 107 9.90 -21.89 12.98
C ARG A 107 9.96 -23.42 13.11
N GLY A 108 9.73 -24.13 12.00
CA GLY A 108 9.85 -25.59 11.91
C GLY A 108 8.51 -26.35 11.86
N PRO A 109 8.54 -27.63 11.45
CA PRO A 109 7.33 -28.46 11.26
C PRO A 109 6.60 -28.77 12.58
N TRP A 110 7.33 -28.79 13.71
CA TRP A 110 6.78 -29.06 15.04
C TRP A 110 5.76 -28.02 15.52
N ALA A 111 5.89 -26.76 15.07
CA ALA A 111 4.96 -25.70 15.43
C ALA A 111 3.53 -26.00 14.93
N LEU A 112 3.41 -26.60 13.74
CA LEU A 112 2.11 -27.03 13.20
C LEU A 112 1.54 -28.19 14.02
N ALA A 113 2.36 -29.18 14.38
CA ALA A 113 1.91 -30.30 15.21
C ALA A 113 1.34 -29.82 16.56
N ILE A 114 1.99 -28.85 17.21
CA ILE A 114 1.52 -28.27 18.48
C ILE A 114 0.19 -27.54 18.32
N ILE A 115 -0.01 -26.78 17.23
CA ILE A 115 -1.24 -26.02 16.99
C ILE A 115 -2.43 -26.94 16.71
N TYR A 116 -2.21 -28.04 15.98
CA TYR A 116 -3.26 -28.98 15.59
C TYR A 116 -3.44 -30.16 16.58
N ALA A 117 -2.54 -30.37 17.53
CA ALA A 117 -2.70 -31.42 18.55
C ALA A 117 -4.00 -31.30 19.37
N PRO A 118 -4.40 -30.10 19.86
CA PRO A 118 -5.69 -29.94 20.52
C PRO A 118 -6.88 -30.27 19.60
N PHE A 119 -6.79 -29.94 18.30
CA PHE A 119 -7.82 -30.32 17.32
C PHE A 119 -7.98 -31.85 17.26
N VAL A 120 -6.89 -32.61 17.21
CA VAL A 120 -6.94 -34.09 17.18
C VAL A 120 -7.64 -34.63 18.43
N PHE A 121 -7.31 -34.10 19.60
CA PHE A 121 -7.94 -34.49 20.88
C PHE A 121 -9.46 -34.23 20.87
N TRP A 122 -9.89 -33.03 20.50
CA TRP A 122 -11.31 -32.67 20.46
C TRP A 122 -12.06 -33.41 19.36
N ALA A 123 -11.45 -33.63 18.19
CA ALA A 123 -12.05 -34.39 17.10
C ALA A 123 -12.29 -35.86 17.50
N TYR A 124 -11.36 -36.46 18.25
CA TYR A 124 -11.54 -37.79 18.83
C TYR A 124 -12.73 -37.82 19.80
N LEU A 125 -12.86 -36.83 20.70
CA LEU A 125 -13.99 -36.75 21.62
C LEU A 125 -15.34 -36.63 20.88
N VAL A 126 -15.42 -35.85 19.81
CA VAL A 126 -16.66 -35.69 19.03
C VAL A 126 -17.03 -36.97 18.26
N THR A 127 -16.05 -37.64 17.68
CA THR A 127 -16.29 -38.75 16.72
C THR A 127 -16.34 -40.11 17.39
N SER A 128 -15.52 -40.34 18.41
CA SER A 128 -15.28 -41.66 19.01
C SER A 128 -15.92 -41.80 20.39
N THR A 129 -16.46 -40.71 20.96
CA THR A 129 -17.12 -40.73 22.26
C THR A 129 -18.48 -40.04 22.20
N ASN A 130 -19.30 -40.25 23.24
CA ASN A 130 -20.57 -39.55 23.43
C ASN A 130 -20.48 -38.49 24.54
N LEU A 131 -19.28 -37.96 24.79
CA LEU A 131 -18.99 -37.01 25.89
C LEU A 131 -19.29 -35.55 25.54
N ILE A 132 -19.39 -35.22 24.24
CA ILE A 132 -19.70 -33.86 23.77
C ILE A 132 -21.11 -33.83 23.19
N ILE A 133 -21.38 -34.75 22.26
CA ILE A 133 -22.70 -34.98 21.68
C ILE A 133 -23.12 -36.43 21.92
N SER A 134 -24.36 -36.64 22.34
CA SER A 134 -24.87 -37.97 22.73
C SER A 134 -25.97 -38.50 21.81
N GLY A 135 -26.48 -37.67 20.90
CA GLY A 135 -27.50 -38.05 19.94
C GLY A 135 -28.07 -36.87 19.17
N MET A 136 -29.32 -36.98 18.72
CA MET A 136 -30.03 -35.94 17.99
C MET A 136 -31.11 -35.27 18.85
N SER A 137 -31.38 -34.02 18.54
CA SER A 137 -32.47 -33.19 19.06
C SER A 137 -32.83 -32.15 17.98
N ALA A 138 -33.60 -31.12 18.31
CA ALA A 138 -34.01 -30.08 17.37
C ALA A 138 -34.05 -28.71 18.04
N ASN A 139 -33.82 -27.67 17.24
CA ASN A 139 -33.99 -26.27 17.63
C ASN A 139 -34.89 -25.55 16.60
N ALA A 140 -35.02 -24.22 16.74
CA ALA A 140 -35.86 -23.40 15.86
C ALA A 140 -35.49 -23.47 14.36
N PHE A 141 -34.29 -23.93 14.02
CA PHE A 141 -33.80 -24.04 12.65
C PHE A 141 -33.78 -25.49 12.11
N GLY A 142 -34.25 -26.46 12.89
CA GLY A 142 -34.35 -27.86 12.50
C GLY A 142 -33.51 -28.82 13.35
N PRO A 143 -33.19 -30.01 12.82
CA PRO A 143 -32.40 -31.02 13.52
C PRO A 143 -31.03 -30.49 13.96
N SER A 144 -30.67 -30.73 15.22
CA SER A 144 -29.40 -30.31 15.83
C SER A 144 -28.84 -31.42 16.73
N ALA A 145 -27.55 -31.37 17.02
CA ALA A 145 -26.94 -32.37 17.90
C ALA A 145 -27.39 -32.15 19.34
N ARG A 146 -27.78 -33.24 20.02
CA ARG A 146 -28.02 -33.24 21.46
C ARG A 146 -26.69 -33.19 22.20
N ILE A 147 -26.50 -32.19 23.06
CA ILE A 147 -25.31 -32.10 23.91
C ILE A 147 -25.36 -33.16 25.01
N ALA A 148 -24.19 -33.69 25.37
CA ALA A 148 -24.05 -34.65 26.47
C ALA A 148 -24.04 -33.92 27.83
N PRO A 149 -24.41 -34.58 28.95
CA PRO A 149 -24.32 -33.97 30.28
C PRO A 149 -22.90 -33.50 30.65
N THR A 150 -21.87 -34.18 30.13
CA THR A 150 -20.46 -33.84 30.32
C THR A 150 -20.02 -32.59 29.56
N TYR A 151 -20.84 -32.08 28.63
CA TYR A 151 -20.56 -30.87 27.85
C TYR A 151 -20.31 -29.65 28.74
N ALA A 152 -21.06 -29.49 29.84
CA ALA A 152 -20.93 -28.35 30.75
C ALA A 152 -19.52 -28.22 31.36
N TYR A 153 -18.83 -29.36 31.58
CA TYR A 153 -17.45 -29.38 32.09
C TYR A 153 -16.41 -29.16 30.99
N LEU A 154 -16.69 -29.61 29.76
CA LEU A 154 -15.77 -29.52 28.63
C LEU A 154 -15.82 -28.16 27.92
N ALA A 155 -17.01 -27.56 27.82
CA ALA A 155 -17.24 -26.30 27.11
C ALA A 155 -16.33 -25.14 27.58
N PRO A 156 -16.04 -24.94 28.88
CA PRO A 156 -15.08 -23.92 29.32
C PRO A 156 -13.67 -24.11 28.75
N PHE A 157 -13.17 -25.35 28.67
CA PHE A 157 -11.84 -25.63 28.12
C PHE A 157 -11.78 -25.35 26.62
N PHE A 158 -12.82 -25.75 25.88
CA PHE A 158 -12.95 -25.41 24.47
C PHE A 158 -13.03 -23.89 24.27
N GLY A 159 -13.82 -23.21 25.10
CA GLY A 159 -13.93 -21.76 25.12
C GLY A 159 -12.59 -21.09 25.30
N VAL A 160 -11.84 -21.45 26.36
CA VAL A 160 -10.50 -20.91 26.61
C VAL A 160 -9.60 -21.05 25.38
N TRP A 161 -9.57 -22.23 24.75
CA TRP A 161 -8.76 -22.48 23.55
C TRP A 161 -9.22 -21.65 22.33
N MET A 162 -10.53 -21.56 22.09
CA MET A 162 -11.10 -20.73 21.02
C MET A 162 -10.76 -19.25 21.23
N PHE A 163 -11.03 -18.69 22.41
CA PHE A 163 -10.81 -17.28 22.68
C PHE A 163 -9.34 -16.90 22.77
N SER A 164 -8.47 -17.81 23.22
CA SER A 164 -7.04 -17.57 23.18
C SER A 164 -6.51 -17.49 21.75
N SER A 165 -7.10 -18.22 20.79
CA SER A 165 -6.79 -18.08 19.35
C SER A 165 -7.13 -16.69 18.82
N VAL A 166 -8.33 -16.19 19.17
CA VAL A 166 -8.81 -14.86 18.80
C VAL A 166 -7.97 -13.78 19.47
N LEU A 167 -7.63 -13.94 20.76
CA LEU A 167 -6.78 -12.99 21.48
C LEU A 167 -5.38 -12.91 20.88
N VAL A 168 -4.78 -14.04 20.48
CA VAL A 168 -3.47 -14.06 19.81
C VAL A 168 -3.57 -13.37 18.45
N PHE A 169 -4.64 -13.57 17.69
CA PHE A 169 -4.90 -12.86 16.43
C PHE A 169 -5.03 -11.35 16.66
N VAL A 170 -5.85 -10.93 17.63
CA VAL A 170 -6.02 -9.51 17.99
C VAL A 170 -4.70 -8.91 18.50
N ARG A 171 -3.90 -9.66 19.27
CA ARG A 171 -2.60 -9.22 19.79
C ARG A 171 -1.53 -9.13 18.69
N SER A 172 -1.47 -10.08 17.76
CA SER A 172 -0.55 -10.02 16.61
C SER A 172 -0.86 -8.79 15.76
N TRP A 173 -2.14 -8.46 15.60
CA TRP A 173 -2.63 -7.25 14.95
C TRP A 173 -2.34 -5.96 15.76
N TRP A 174 -2.54 -5.98 17.07
CA TRP A 174 -2.26 -4.83 17.96
C TRP A 174 -0.77 -4.49 18.10
N ARG A 175 0.16 -5.42 17.87
CA ARG A 175 1.59 -5.10 17.83
C ARG A 175 1.98 -4.20 16.65
N VAL A 176 1.15 -4.14 15.61
CA VAL A 176 1.32 -3.29 14.43
C VAL A 176 0.66 -1.91 14.60
N ARG A 177 0.01 -1.65 15.75
CA ARG A 177 -0.91 -0.52 16.04
C ARG A 177 -0.26 0.85 16.29
N LYS A 178 1.06 1.02 16.08
CA LYS A 178 1.74 2.31 16.30
C LYS A 178 1.70 3.23 15.07
N THR A 179 0.59 3.29 14.35
CA THR A 179 0.49 4.14 13.13
C THR A 179 -0.97 4.39 12.70
N PRO A 180 -1.28 5.59 12.14
CA PRO A 180 -2.57 6.26 12.29
C PRO A 180 -3.63 5.83 11.26
N SER A 181 -3.67 4.57 10.85
CA SER A 181 -4.81 4.00 10.13
C SER A 181 -5.85 3.44 11.12
N ARG A 182 -6.35 4.32 12.01
CA ARG A 182 -7.24 3.93 13.12
C ARG A 182 -8.57 3.32 12.65
N SER A 183 -9.14 3.81 11.55
CA SER A 183 -10.48 3.42 11.06
C SER A 183 -10.52 1.99 10.49
N MET A 184 -9.49 1.59 9.74
CA MET A 184 -9.42 0.24 9.17
C MET A 184 -9.16 -0.83 10.25
N GLN A 185 -8.36 -0.48 11.26
CA GLN A 185 -8.02 -1.34 12.38
C GLN A 185 -9.23 -1.59 13.30
N SER A 186 -10.07 -0.58 13.50
CA SER A 186 -11.31 -0.76 14.25
C SER A 186 -12.26 -1.71 13.53
N VAL A 187 -12.39 -1.64 12.21
CA VAL A 187 -13.37 -2.46 11.46
C VAL A 187 -13.09 -3.97 11.56
N VAL A 188 -11.84 -4.42 11.37
CA VAL A 188 -11.51 -5.86 11.44
C VAL A 188 -11.60 -6.41 12.87
N VAL A 189 -11.08 -5.66 13.85
CA VAL A 189 -11.14 -6.07 15.27
C VAL A 189 -12.59 -6.05 15.76
N LEU A 190 -13.34 -5.02 15.39
CA LEU A 190 -14.77 -4.92 15.68
C LEU A 190 -15.53 -6.08 15.05
N GLY A 191 -15.26 -6.42 13.79
CA GLY A 191 -15.87 -7.55 13.10
C GLY A 191 -15.59 -8.90 13.77
N LEU A 192 -14.35 -9.13 14.20
CA LEU A 192 -13.98 -10.35 14.94
C LEU A 192 -14.63 -10.42 16.32
N ILE A 193 -14.70 -9.31 17.05
CA ILE A 193 -15.37 -9.24 18.36
C ILE A 193 -16.88 -9.42 18.20
N LEU A 194 -17.49 -8.73 17.24
CA LEU A 194 -18.91 -8.83 16.90
C LEU A 194 -19.30 -10.24 16.43
N GLY A 195 -18.37 -11.02 15.87
CA GLY A 195 -18.60 -12.45 15.61
C GLY A 195 -18.41 -13.33 16.83
N THR A 196 -17.31 -13.14 17.55
CA THR A 196 -16.89 -14.10 18.59
C THR A 196 -17.72 -14.00 19.86
N VAL A 197 -18.09 -12.79 20.29
CA VAL A 197 -18.85 -12.62 21.54
C VAL A 197 -20.28 -13.18 21.41
N PRO A 198 -21.05 -12.87 20.35
CA PRO A 198 -22.36 -13.48 20.16
C PRO A 198 -22.26 -14.99 19.94
N ALA A 199 -21.31 -15.47 19.12
CA ALA A 199 -21.11 -16.91 18.91
C ALA A 199 -20.86 -17.67 20.22
N ALA A 200 -20.11 -17.08 21.14
CA ALA A 200 -19.89 -17.68 22.44
C ALA A 200 -21.15 -17.82 23.28
N ILE A 201 -22.05 -16.84 23.20
CA ILE A 201 -23.30 -16.87 23.94
C ILE A 201 -24.27 -17.87 23.30
N THR A 202 -24.41 -17.85 21.98
CA THR A 202 -25.45 -18.58 21.24
C THR A 202 -25.06 -20.02 20.87
N GLU A 203 -23.77 -20.28 20.64
CA GLU A 203 -23.31 -21.60 20.19
C GLU A 203 -22.61 -22.39 21.30
N LEU A 204 -21.82 -21.72 22.16
CA LEU A 204 -21.04 -22.39 23.20
C LEU A 204 -21.78 -22.44 24.55
N ALA A 205 -22.23 -21.29 25.06
CA ALA A 205 -22.80 -21.15 26.39
C ALA A 205 -24.32 -21.39 26.45
N TRP A 206 -25.02 -21.27 25.31
CA TRP A 206 -26.48 -21.36 25.25
C TRP A 206 -27.07 -22.58 25.97
N PRO A 207 -26.56 -23.81 25.74
CA PRO A 207 -27.11 -25.00 26.41
C PRO A 207 -26.94 -24.95 27.94
N VAL A 208 -25.83 -24.38 28.40
CA VAL A 208 -25.51 -24.25 29.84
C VAL A 208 -26.33 -23.14 30.49
N LEU A 209 -26.53 -22.02 29.80
CA LEU A 209 -27.25 -20.86 30.32
C LEU A 209 -28.77 -21.06 30.36
N THR A 210 -29.31 -21.81 29.40
CA THR A 210 -30.76 -21.97 29.23
C THR A 210 -31.27 -23.36 29.64
N GLY A 211 -30.36 -24.30 29.92
CA GLY A 211 -30.72 -25.70 30.21
C GLY A 211 -31.29 -26.43 29.00
N THR A 212 -31.05 -25.94 27.79
CA THR A 212 -31.52 -26.57 26.54
C THR A 212 -30.57 -27.67 26.08
N ASP A 213 -31.13 -28.70 25.43
CA ASP A 213 -30.37 -29.85 24.94
C ASP A 213 -29.53 -29.56 23.68
N THR A 214 -29.63 -28.35 23.10
CA THR A 214 -28.96 -27.99 21.84
C THR A 214 -28.50 -26.53 21.82
N ARG A 215 -27.55 -26.22 20.94
CA ARG A 215 -27.14 -24.83 20.64
C ARG A 215 -28.22 -24.07 19.86
N LEU A 216 -28.17 -22.74 19.90
CA LEU A 216 -29.16 -21.88 19.24
C LEU A 216 -29.19 -22.09 17.72
N GLY A 217 -28.04 -22.34 17.08
CA GLY A 217 -27.96 -22.70 15.67
C GLY A 217 -27.69 -21.53 14.71
N LEU A 218 -27.14 -20.42 15.23
CA LEU A 218 -26.68 -19.25 14.47
C LEU A 218 -25.21 -19.37 14.02
N GLY A 219 -24.56 -20.52 14.24
CA GLY A 219 -23.17 -20.79 13.84
C GLY A 219 -22.79 -20.27 12.45
N SER A 220 -23.58 -20.63 11.43
CA SER A 220 -23.39 -20.21 10.04
C SER A 220 -23.44 -18.69 9.80
N LEU A 221 -24.12 -17.92 10.65
CA LEU A 221 -24.09 -16.45 10.57
C LEU A 221 -22.70 -15.92 10.92
N TYR A 222 -22.08 -16.50 11.94
CA TYR A 222 -20.77 -16.09 12.43
C TYR A 222 -19.65 -16.55 11.50
N THR A 223 -19.75 -17.74 10.91
CA THR A 223 -18.80 -18.21 9.88
C THR A 223 -18.80 -17.25 8.68
N MET A 224 -19.98 -16.88 8.15
CA MET A 224 -20.11 -15.91 7.07
C MET A 224 -19.49 -14.55 7.43
N MET A 225 -19.78 -14.03 8.63
CA MET A 225 -19.23 -12.76 9.07
C MET A 225 -17.70 -12.82 9.23
N TRP A 226 -17.16 -13.86 9.87
CA TRP A 226 -15.72 -14.06 10.00
C TRP A 226 -15.03 -14.20 8.64
N SER A 227 -15.64 -14.91 7.69
CA SER A 227 -15.13 -15.04 6.32
C SER A 227 -14.94 -13.67 5.67
N ILE A 228 -15.94 -12.79 5.75
CA ILE A 228 -15.85 -11.44 5.17
C ILE A 228 -14.71 -10.64 5.82
N PHE A 229 -14.61 -10.62 7.14
CA PHE A 229 -13.58 -9.83 7.84
C PHE A 229 -12.17 -10.39 7.64
N ILE A 230 -12.00 -11.72 7.66
CA ILE A 230 -10.70 -12.38 7.44
C ILE A 230 -10.26 -12.15 5.99
N ALA A 231 -11.15 -12.33 5.00
CA ALA A 231 -10.82 -12.10 3.60
C ALA A 231 -10.46 -10.63 3.34
N TYR A 232 -11.25 -9.69 3.89
CA TYR A 232 -10.94 -8.25 3.83
C TYR A 232 -9.56 -7.94 4.42
N ALA A 233 -9.25 -8.48 5.61
CA ALA A 233 -7.96 -8.27 6.26
C ALA A 233 -6.80 -8.79 5.41
N VAL A 234 -6.90 -10.02 4.88
CA VAL A 234 -5.85 -10.65 4.08
C VAL A 234 -5.67 -9.96 2.72
N ALA A 235 -6.76 -9.64 2.02
CA ALA A 235 -6.72 -8.92 0.75
C ALA A 235 -6.10 -7.52 0.93
N ARG A 236 -6.51 -6.78 1.96
CA ARG A 236 -5.98 -5.45 2.23
C ARG A 236 -4.51 -5.46 2.72
N TYR A 237 -4.05 -6.55 3.33
CA TYR A 237 -2.65 -6.72 3.73
C TYR A 237 -1.73 -7.16 2.59
N ARG A 238 -2.26 -7.76 1.50
CA ARG A 238 -1.46 -8.07 0.31
C ARG A 238 -0.89 -6.83 -0.36
N TYR A 239 -1.58 -5.69 -0.31
CA TYR A 239 -1.05 -4.42 -0.80
C TYR A 239 0.30 -4.03 -0.16
N LEU A 240 0.69 -4.65 0.97
CA LEU A 240 1.93 -4.40 1.70
C LEU A 240 3.05 -5.44 1.49
N ALA A 241 2.82 -6.53 0.73
CA ALA A 241 3.81 -7.59 0.56
C ALA A 241 4.24 -7.71 -0.90
N ILE A 242 5.45 -7.23 -1.16
CA ILE A 242 6.02 -7.19 -2.50
C ILE A 242 6.83 -8.46 -2.74
N GLU A 243 6.54 -9.18 -3.82
CA GLU A 243 7.30 -10.35 -4.22
C GLU A 243 8.58 -9.92 -4.92
N PRO A 244 9.76 -10.38 -4.46
CA PRO A 244 11.03 -10.08 -5.11
C PRO A 244 11.09 -10.76 -6.48
N VAL A 245 11.33 -9.99 -7.55
CA VAL A 245 11.50 -10.52 -8.91
C VAL A 245 12.84 -10.04 -9.46
N VAL A 246 13.56 -10.94 -10.15
CA VAL A 246 14.80 -10.64 -10.87
C VAL A 246 14.45 -10.14 -12.27
N GLU A 247 15.14 -9.10 -12.73
CA GLU A 247 15.02 -8.60 -14.10
C GLU A 247 15.85 -9.50 -15.04
N VAL A 248 15.22 -10.17 -16.01
CA VAL A 248 15.91 -11.22 -16.82
C VAL A 248 16.57 -10.67 -18.09
N ARG A 249 16.54 -9.35 -18.34
CA ARG A 249 17.20 -8.75 -19.51
C ARG A 249 18.68 -8.46 -19.24
N PRO A 250 19.58 -8.69 -20.21
CA PRO A 250 20.98 -8.31 -20.06
C PRO A 250 21.10 -6.81 -19.79
N ALA A 251 21.90 -6.48 -18.78
CA ALA A 251 22.19 -5.10 -18.41
C ALA A 251 22.87 -4.39 -19.59
N ARG A 252 22.34 -3.23 -20.01
CA ARG A 252 23.10 -2.26 -20.80
C ARG A 252 24.27 -1.83 -19.91
N ALA A 253 25.48 -1.69 -20.46
CA ALA A 253 26.66 -1.36 -19.66
C ALA A 253 26.36 -0.13 -18.77
N PRO A 254 26.37 -0.28 -17.43
CA PRO A 254 26.01 0.82 -16.53
C PRO A 254 27.08 1.91 -16.64
N ARG A 255 26.65 3.17 -16.84
CA ARG A 255 27.57 4.32 -16.79
C ARG A 255 28.20 4.49 -15.40
N HIS A 256 27.43 4.15 -14.35
CA HIS A 256 27.83 4.24 -12.95
C HIS A 256 27.57 2.90 -12.28
N ARG A 257 28.63 2.11 -12.02
CA ARG A 257 28.50 0.79 -11.39
C ARG A 257 28.57 0.93 -9.87
N LEU A 258 27.56 0.44 -9.17
CA LEU A 258 27.52 0.39 -7.72
C LEU A 258 27.79 -1.03 -7.22
N GLU A 259 28.51 -1.15 -6.10
CA GLU A 259 28.82 -2.45 -5.49
C GLU A 259 27.60 -2.96 -4.71
N ARG A 260 27.39 -4.28 -4.71
CA ARG A 260 26.29 -4.90 -3.97
C ARG A 260 26.62 -4.97 -2.48
N GLY A 261 25.60 -4.86 -1.64
CA GLY A 261 25.69 -4.96 -0.19
C GLY A 261 26.07 -3.67 0.53
N LEU A 262 26.23 -2.56 -0.21
CA LEU A 262 26.46 -1.22 0.35
C LEU A 262 25.21 -0.33 0.16
N ASN A 263 25.13 0.71 0.98
CA ASN A 263 24.07 1.71 0.92
C ASN A 263 24.59 3.01 0.31
N TYR A 264 23.88 3.54 -0.67
CA TYR A 264 24.29 4.69 -1.47
C TYR A 264 23.30 5.84 -1.35
N LEU A 265 23.83 7.06 -1.27
CA LEU A 265 23.10 8.29 -1.58
C LEU A 265 23.61 8.81 -2.92
N VAL A 266 22.72 8.96 -3.89
CA VAL A 266 22.99 9.47 -5.23
C VAL A 266 22.33 10.83 -5.36
N LEU A 267 23.15 11.87 -5.57
CA LEU A 267 22.70 13.23 -5.86
C LEU A 267 22.86 13.49 -7.36
N GLU A 268 21.75 13.59 -8.07
CA GLU A 268 21.72 13.80 -9.53
C GLU A 268 20.55 14.71 -9.93
N ASN A 269 20.66 15.44 -11.05
CA ASN A 269 19.59 16.34 -11.50
C ASN A 269 18.39 15.58 -12.11
N GLY A 270 18.64 14.47 -12.80
CA GLY A 270 17.62 13.58 -13.37
C GLY A 270 17.50 12.26 -12.60
N ARG A 271 17.23 11.16 -13.29
CA ARG A 271 17.08 9.82 -12.65
C ARG A 271 17.92 8.73 -13.30
N SER A 272 18.63 9.07 -14.37
CA SER A 272 19.31 8.10 -15.23
C SER A 272 20.38 7.30 -14.48
N ALA A 273 21.11 7.92 -13.55
CA ALA A 273 22.22 7.26 -12.91
C ALA A 273 21.78 6.27 -11.83
N ALA A 274 20.89 6.68 -10.92
CA ALA A 274 20.38 5.79 -9.88
C ALA A 274 19.52 4.66 -10.46
N MET A 275 18.62 4.97 -11.41
CA MET A 275 17.80 3.95 -12.09
C MET A 275 18.67 2.98 -12.91
N GLY A 276 19.67 3.50 -13.63
CA GLY A 276 20.60 2.69 -14.41
C GLY A 276 21.44 1.75 -13.54
N ALA A 277 21.99 2.26 -12.43
CA ALA A 277 22.74 1.45 -11.47
C ALA A 277 21.85 0.39 -10.82
N PHE A 278 20.62 0.75 -10.43
CA PHE A 278 19.66 -0.18 -9.87
C PHE A 278 19.30 -1.30 -10.86
N ARG A 279 19.03 -0.96 -12.12
CA ARG A 279 18.77 -1.91 -13.22
C ARG A 279 19.88 -2.95 -13.36
N ASP A 280 21.15 -2.54 -13.28
CA ASP A 280 22.29 -3.45 -13.34
C ASP A 280 22.29 -4.44 -12.16
N ILE A 281 21.99 -3.98 -10.96
CA ILE A 281 21.92 -4.85 -9.77
C ILE A 281 20.76 -5.83 -9.88
N VAL A 282 19.56 -5.36 -10.28
CA VAL A 282 18.38 -6.22 -10.35
C VAL A 282 18.40 -7.22 -11.51
N SER A 283 19.36 -7.10 -12.43
CA SER A 283 19.59 -8.08 -13.50
C SER A 283 20.03 -9.46 -12.99
N ALA A 284 20.62 -9.52 -11.79
CA ALA A 284 21.08 -10.77 -11.20
C ALA A 284 20.58 -11.00 -9.76
N THR A 285 19.93 -10.01 -9.16
CA THR A 285 19.35 -10.11 -7.81
C THR A 285 17.93 -9.58 -7.84
N PRO A 286 17.03 -10.09 -7.00
CA PRO A 286 15.70 -9.49 -6.92
C PRO A 286 15.78 -8.09 -6.31
N GLY A 287 14.87 -7.20 -6.70
CA GLY A 287 14.81 -5.88 -6.10
C GLY A 287 13.42 -5.27 -6.01
N LEU A 288 13.36 -4.08 -5.41
CA LEU A 288 12.17 -3.25 -5.24
C LEU A 288 12.50 -1.81 -5.63
N CYS A 289 11.74 -1.26 -6.58
CA CYS A 289 11.82 0.15 -6.92
C CYS A 289 10.73 0.93 -6.20
N VAL A 290 11.10 1.89 -5.36
CA VAL A 290 10.18 2.88 -4.77
C VAL A 290 10.44 4.20 -5.48
N THR A 291 9.42 4.78 -6.11
CA THR A 291 9.58 6.03 -6.88
C THR A 291 8.28 6.81 -6.96
N GLY A 292 8.37 8.12 -7.16
CA GLY A 292 7.23 8.97 -7.49
C GLY A 292 6.79 8.86 -8.96
N LEU A 293 7.59 8.25 -9.83
CA LEU A 293 7.25 8.07 -11.24
C LEU A 293 6.23 6.95 -11.47
N ALA A 294 5.37 7.15 -12.48
CA ALA A 294 4.39 6.14 -12.89
C ALA A 294 5.09 4.84 -13.34
N PRO A 295 4.59 3.65 -12.96
CA PRO A 295 5.22 2.38 -13.31
C PRO A 295 5.40 2.17 -14.82
N THR A 296 4.48 2.70 -15.63
CA THR A 296 4.55 2.67 -17.10
C THR A 296 5.77 3.42 -17.62
N HIS A 297 6.05 4.60 -17.08
CA HIS A 297 7.22 5.40 -17.45
C HIS A 297 8.50 4.71 -17.00
N VAL A 298 8.52 4.18 -15.77
CA VAL A 298 9.69 3.47 -15.23
C VAL A 298 10.06 2.25 -16.06
N ALA A 299 9.04 1.49 -16.50
CA ALA A 299 9.23 0.35 -17.38
C ALA A 299 9.72 0.78 -18.77
N ALA A 300 9.12 1.81 -19.37
CA ALA A 300 9.44 2.26 -20.73
C ALA A 300 10.83 2.91 -20.83
N GLU A 301 11.18 3.78 -19.88
CA GLU A 301 12.39 4.60 -19.92
C GLU A 301 13.61 3.88 -19.33
N PHE A 302 13.43 3.19 -18.20
CA PHE A 302 14.54 2.55 -17.49
C PHE A 302 14.61 1.02 -17.69
N GLY A 303 13.61 0.43 -18.39
CA GLY A 303 13.60 -0.99 -18.72
C GLY A 303 13.45 -1.91 -17.50
N LEU A 304 12.72 -1.46 -16.48
CA LEU A 304 12.37 -2.20 -15.26
C LEU A 304 10.96 -2.82 -15.40
N GLU A 305 10.81 -3.78 -16.31
CA GLU A 305 9.51 -4.36 -16.66
C GLU A 305 9.01 -5.40 -15.64
N ARG A 306 9.92 -6.15 -15.01
CA ARG A 306 9.56 -7.26 -14.10
C ARG A 306 9.75 -6.88 -12.64
N THR A 307 10.67 -5.97 -12.37
CA THR A 307 10.98 -5.50 -11.03
C THR A 307 9.73 -4.90 -10.39
N PRO A 308 9.34 -5.30 -9.17
CA PRO A 308 8.18 -4.70 -8.52
C PRO A 308 8.42 -3.22 -8.23
N ILE A 309 7.48 -2.39 -8.67
CA ILE A 309 7.47 -0.94 -8.44
C ILE A 309 6.43 -0.62 -7.36
N LEU A 310 6.84 0.13 -6.34
CA LEU A 310 5.99 0.75 -5.34
C LEU A 310 5.87 2.24 -5.68
N TRP A 311 4.74 2.62 -6.25
CA TRP A 311 4.53 3.96 -6.76
C TRP A 311 4.01 4.90 -5.66
N ILE A 312 4.74 5.97 -5.39
CA ILE A 312 4.33 7.01 -4.45
C ILE A 312 3.37 7.95 -5.18
N THR A 313 2.06 7.85 -4.93
CA THR A 313 1.04 8.66 -5.63
C THR A 313 -0.23 8.83 -4.80
N THR A 314 -1.02 9.87 -5.09
CA THR A 314 -2.41 9.98 -4.64
C THR A 314 -3.42 9.87 -5.79
N ALA A 315 -2.95 9.89 -7.04
CA ALA A 315 -3.77 9.86 -8.25
C ALA A 315 -4.39 8.49 -8.52
N SER A 316 -3.72 7.41 -8.09
CA SER A 316 -4.18 6.04 -8.28
C SER A 316 -4.33 5.30 -6.95
N SER A 317 -5.25 4.33 -6.93
CA SER A 317 -5.43 3.36 -5.83
C SER A 317 -5.24 1.91 -6.30
N THR A 318 -4.56 1.74 -7.44
CA THR A 318 -4.22 0.44 -8.04
C THR A 318 -3.24 -0.37 -7.18
N GLU A 319 -2.97 -1.61 -7.58
CA GLU A 319 -2.04 -2.47 -6.85
C GLU A 319 -0.63 -1.84 -6.79
N ARG A 320 -0.01 -1.84 -5.61
CA ARG A 320 1.35 -1.32 -5.31
C ARG A 320 1.53 0.21 -5.37
N THR A 321 0.53 0.97 -4.91
CA THR A 321 0.67 2.40 -4.64
C THR A 321 0.80 2.69 -3.14
N VAL A 322 1.58 3.70 -2.76
CA VAL A 322 1.65 4.25 -1.40
C VAL A 322 1.42 5.75 -1.42
N ARG A 323 0.67 6.27 -0.46
CA ARG A 323 0.48 7.72 -0.36
C ARG A 323 1.75 8.39 0.19
N PRO A 324 2.10 9.61 -0.25
CA PRO A 324 3.24 10.35 0.30
C PRO A 324 3.17 10.54 1.82
N SER A 325 1.98 10.75 2.37
CA SER A 325 1.72 10.85 3.81
C SER A 325 1.85 9.52 4.57
N GLY A 326 1.97 8.40 3.84
CA GLY A 326 2.15 7.05 4.36
C GLY A 326 3.60 6.69 4.72
N LEU A 327 4.55 7.63 4.63
CA LEU A 327 5.99 7.41 4.86
C LEU A 327 6.25 6.58 6.13
N ASP A 328 5.82 7.10 7.29
CA ASP A 328 6.12 6.53 8.61
C ASP A 328 5.50 5.14 8.87
N PHE A 329 4.54 4.71 8.04
CA PHE A 329 3.87 3.42 8.19
C PHE A 329 4.06 2.52 7.00
N GLU A 330 3.36 2.84 5.92
CA GLU A 330 3.13 1.98 4.79
C GLU A 330 4.45 1.78 4.06
N LEU A 331 5.17 2.88 3.84
CA LEU A 331 6.45 2.83 3.14
C LEU A 331 7.56 2.19 4.00
N VAL A 332 7.79 2.68 5.24
CA VAL A 332 8.77 2.06 6.17
C VAL A 332 8.50 0.56 6.28
N HIS A 333 7.26 0.17 6.60
CA HIS A 333 6.94 -1.23 6.90
C HIS A 333 7.13 -2.11 5.67
N THR A 334 6.68 -1.65 4.49
CA THR A 334 6.81 -2.41 3.24
C THR A 334 8.28 -2.63 2.89
N VAL A 335 9.11 -1.57 2.90
CA VAL A 335 10.53 -1.66 2.54
C VAL A 335 11.34 -2.48 3.56
N VAL A 336 11.17 -2.21 4.86
CA VAL A 336 11.86 -2.95 5.93
C VAL A 336 11.46 -4.42 5.91
N LYS A 337 10.17 -4.72 5.72
CA LYS A 337 9.69 -6.10 5.60
C LYS A 337 10.28 -6.79 4.38
N PHE A 338 10.29 -6.12 3.22
CA PHE A 338 10.87 -6.64 1.98
C PHE A 338 12.34 -7.03 2.16
N LEU A 339 13.16 -6.13 2.72
CA LEU A 339 14.57 -6.38 3.01
C LEU A 339 14.77 -7.54 4.00
N ARG A 340 13.95 -7.59 5.06
CA ARG A 340 14.05 -8.64 6.09
C ARG A 340 13.65 -10.01 5.58
N GLU A 341 12.61 -10.10 4.76
CA GLU A 341 12.11 -11.37 4.22
C GLU A 341 12.95 -11.87 3.03
N ASN A 342 13.70 -10.98 2.37
CA ASN A 342 14.49 -11.29 1.19
C ASN A 342 15.94 -10.78 1.34
N PRO A 343 16.82 -11.52 2.04
CA PRO A 343 18.24 -11.17 2.19
C PRO A 343 18.96 -11.05 0.84
N GLY A 344 19.90 -10.11 0.73
CA GLY A 344 20.69 -9.91 -0.50
C GLY A 344 19.98 -9.18 -1.64
N THR A 345 18.76 -8.67 -1.41
CA THR A 345 17.99 -7.92 -2.41
C THR A 345 18.43 -6.46 -2.53
N ALA A 346 18.07 -5.83 -3.66
CA ALA A 346 18.30 -4.42 -3.90
C ALA A 346 17.03 -3.58 -3.72
N VAL A 347 17.13 -2.40 -3.13
CA VAL A 347 16.02 -1.45 -3.03
C VAL A 347 16.48 -0.11 -3.58
N LEU A 348 15.73 0.44 -4.53
CA LEU A 348 15.86 1.83 -4.95
C LEU A 348 14.80 2.66 -4.23
N LEU A 349 15.24 3.72 -3.55
CA LEU A 349 14.42 4.76 -2.94
C LEU A 349 14.65 6.06 -3.72
N ASP A 350 13.82 6.27 -4.74
CA ASP A 350 13.83 7.47 -5.55
C ASP A 350 12.88 8.54 -4.96
N ASP A 351 13.07 9.80 -5.36
CA ASP A 351 12.32 10.97 -4.88
C ASP A 351 12.43 11.23 -3.36
N LEU A 352 13.62 11.07 -2.78
CA LEU A 352 13.83 11.38 -1.37
C LEU A 352 13.52 12.86 -1.04
N ASP A 353 13.86 13.76 -1.97
CA ASP A 353 13.58 15.19 -1.94
C ASP A 353 12.08 15.48 -1.86
N TYR A 354 11.26 14.77 -2.65
CA TYR A 354 9.81 14.86 -2.59
C TYR A 354 9.26 14.45 -1.22
N LEU A 355 9.68 13.28 -0.75
CA LEU A 355 9.24 12.74 0.52
C LEU A 355 9.63 13.70 1.66
N SER A 356 10.79 14.35 1.56
CA SER A 356 11.24 15.33 2.55
C SER A 356 10.40 16.60 2.51
N ALA A 357 10.02 17.07 1.33
CA ALA A 357 9.14 18.23 1.19
C ALA A 357 7.75 17.99 1.80
N VAL A 358 7.19 16.79 1.61
CA VAL A 358 5.83 16.45 2.05
C VAL A 358 5.77 15.98 3.51
N ALA A 359 6.65 15.06 3.90
CA ALA A 359 6.64 14.46 5.24
C ALA A 359 7.54 15.20 6.25
N GLY A 360 8.45 16.05 5.76
CA GLY A 360 9.46 16.73 6.56
C GLY A 360 10.78 15.95 6.64
N PHE A 361 11.87 16.70 6.70
CA PHE A 361 13.23 16.15 6.70
C PHE A 361 13.49 15.17 7.85
N ASP A 362 13.06 15.49 9.07
CA ASP A 362 13.30 14.64 10.26
C ASP A 362 12.60 13.27 10.17
N ALA A 363 11.42 13.22 9.53
CA ALA A 363 10.72 11.98 9.27
C ALA A 363 11.50 11.14 8.24
N VAL A 364 11.96 11.78 7.15
CA VAL A 364 12.75 11.14 6.10
C VAL A 364 14.10 10.64 6.61
N GLY A 365 14.82 11.41 7.42
CA GLY A 365 16.08 10.98 8.01
C GLY A 365 15.92 9.73 8.88
N ARG A 366 14.87 9.68 9.72
CA ARG A 366 14.55 8.49 10.53
C ARG A 366 14.09 7.31 9.68
N PHE A 367 13.31 7.54 8.63
CA PHE A 367 12.92 6.53 7.64
C PHE A 367 14.17 5.91 7.00
N LEU A 368 15.04 6.75 6.44
CA LEU A 368 16.25 6.33 5.77
C LEU A 368 17.15 5.52 6.70
N LYS A 369 17.37 5.99 7.92
CA LYS A 369 18.21 5.29 8.89
C LYS A 369 17.67 3.89 9.21
N ARG A 370 16.35 3.72 9.32
CA ARG A 370 15.72 2.41 9.53
C ARG A 370 15.90 1.47 8.33
N VAL A 371 15.71 1.99 7.11
CA VAL A 371 15.88 1.20 5.89
C VAL A 371 17.33 0.75 5.72
N VAL A 372 18.28 1.67 5.84
CA VAL A 372 19.72 1.35 5.70
C VAL A 372 20.18 0.34 6.75
N ASN A 373 19.82 0.54 8.02
CA ASN A 373 20.17 -0.43 9.07
C ASN A 373 19.59 -1.83 8.78
N GLN A 374 18.35 -1.90 8.26
CA GLN A 374 17.74 -3.17 7.89
C GLN A 374 18.41 -3.80 6.66
N ALA A 375 18.82 -3.00 5.69
CA ALA A 375 19.55 -3.46 4.51
C ALA A 375 20.89 -4.06 4.90
N SER A 376 21.68 -3.36 5.73
CA SER A 376 22.94 -3.89 6.27
C SER A 376 22.73 -5.21 7.03
N ALA A 377 21.68 -5.31 7.85
CA ALA A 377 21.34 -6.54 8.57
C ALA A 377 20.94 -7.72 7.66
N SER A 378 20.45 -7.43 6.44
CA SER A 378 20.00 -8.42 5.46
C SER A 378 20.98 -8.61 4.30
N LYS A 379 22.17 -7.99 4.35
CA LYS A 379 23.14 -7.93 3.23
C LYS A 379 22.54 -7.36 1.93
N GLY A 380 21.49 -6.56 2.05
CA GLY A 380 20.83 -5.89 0.93
C GLY A 380 21.62 -4.67 0.44
N THR A 381 21.27 -4.20 -0.76
CA THR A 381 21.82 -2.95 -1.33
C THR A 381 20.71 -1.91 -1.34
N VAL A 382 20.94 -0.72 -0.79
CA VAL A 382 19.97 0.39 -0.89
C VAL A 382 20.58 1.51 -1.71
N ILE A 383 19.90 1.94 -2.76
CA ILE A 383 20.23 3.13 -3.52
C ILE A 383 19.18 4.17 -3.18
N VAL A 384 19.60 5.32 -2.68
CA VAL A 384 18.73 6.45 -2.37
C VAL A 384 19.04 7.56 -3.34
N ALA A 385 18.05 8.05 -4.08
CA ALA A 385 18.24 9.09 -5.07
C ALA A 385 17.55 10.39 -4.66
N ALA A 386 18.23 11.50 -4.88
CA ALA A 386 17.71 12.85 -4.67
C ALA A 386 18.27 13.84 -5.68
N GLY A 387 17.54 14.94 -5.86
CA GLY A 387 17.99 16.05 -6.70
C GLY A 387 19.27 16.71 -6.17
N GLN A 388 20.12 17.17 -7.08
CA GLN A 388 21.18 18.10 -6.66
C GLN A 388 20.56 19.42 -6.22
N GLY A 389 21.08 20.02 -5.15
CA GLY A 389 20.59 21.30 -4.65
C GLY A 389 19.19 21.27 -4.03
N THR A 390 18.52 20.12 -3.90
CA THR A 390 17.20 20.02 -3.25
C THR A 390 17.27 20.00 -1.72
N PHE A 391 18.45 19.70 -1.17
CA PHE A 391 18.71 19.66 0.28
C PHE A 391 19.71 20.74 0.68
N THR A 392 19.63 21.23 1.92
CA THR A 392 20.65 22.13 2.47
C THR A 392 21.96 21.37 2.73
N PRO A 393 23.12 22.06 2.83
CA PRO A 393 24.38 21.42 3.18
C PRO A 393 24.31 20.60 4.49
N ASP A 394 23.63 21.13 5.51
CA ASP A 394 23.43 20.44 6.79
C ASP A 394 22.59 19.16 6.63
N GLN A 395 21.53 19.23 5.83
CA GLN A 395 20.69 18.07 5.52
C GLN A 395 21.48 16.99 4.77
N VAL A 396 22.30 17.39 3.78
CA VAL A 396 23.18 16.47 3.06
C VAL A 396 24.18 15.80 4.01
N ALA A 397 24.77 16.54 4.96
CA ALA A 397 25.68 15.98 5.94
C ALA A 397 25.02 14.89 6.82
N VAL A 398 23.78 15.12 7.27
CA VAL A 398 23.00 14.15 8.04
C VAL A 398 22.67 12.91 7.20
N LEU A 399 22.26 13.09 5.94
CA LEU A 399 21.96 11.98 5.04
C LEU A 399 23.22 11.17 4.70
N ARG A 400 24.34 11.84 4.45
CA ARG A 400 25.65 11.22 4.21
C ARG A 400 26.11 10.35 5.38
N GLY A 401 25.90 10.81 6.62
CA GLY A 401 26.19 10.01 7.82
C GLY A 401 25.27 8.78 8.01
N SER A 402 24.23 8.64 7.19
CA SER A 402 23.30 7.51 7.25
C SER A 402 23.57 6.42 6.22
N VAL A 403 24.42 6.66 5.22
CA VAL A 403 24.75 5.73 4.12
C VAL A 403 26.24 5.39 4.10
N ASP A 404 26.64 4.38 3.31
CA ASP A 404 28.04 3.96 3.22
C ASP A 404 28.82 4.79 2.19
N ARG A 405 28.19 5.19 1.07
CA ARG A 405 28.82 6.02 0.03
C ARG A 405 27.87 7.10 -0.48
N LEU A 406 28.43 8.29 -0.73
CA LEU A 406 27.78 9.39 -1.43
C LEU A 406 28.33 9.46 -2.86
N VAL A 407 27.45 9.54 -3.85
CA VAL A 407 27.79 9.71 -5.27
C VAL A 407 27.13 11.00 -5.74
N ASP A 408 27.94 11.97 -6.15
CA ASP A 408 27.49 13.27 -6.68
C ASP A 408 27.72 13.28 -8.19
N ILE A 409 26.63 13.37 -8.97
CA ILE A 409 26.64 13.23 -10.43
C ILE A 409 26.22 14.54 -11.07
N GLN A 410 27.21 15.35 -11.38
CA GLN A 410 27.04 16.57 -12.15
C GLN A 410 27.00 16.27 -13.65
N GLU A 411 26.00 15.51 -14.09
CA GLU A 411 25.69 15.38 -15.51
C GLU A 411 24.59 16.39 -15.88
N ALA A 412 24.74 17.03 -17.05
CA ALA A 412 23.60 17.65 -17.70
C ALA A 412 22.61 16.53 -18.07
N PRO A 413 21.31 16.62 -17.72
CA PRO A 413 20.32 15.66 -18.18
C PRO A 413 20.50 15.43 -19.68
N ASN A 414 20.63 14.16 -20.10
CA ASN A 414 20.65 13.86 -21.53
C ASN A 414 19.37 14.49 -22.10
N PRO A 415 19.43 15.27 -23.19
CA PRO A 415 18.22 15.73 -23.83
C PRO A 415 17.41 14.48 -24.19
N THR A 416 16.22 14.35 -23.61
CA THR A 416 15.21 13.42 -24.11
C THR A 416 15.14 13.67 -25.61
N PRO A 417 15.25 12.64 -26.47
CA PRO A 417 15.29 12.83 -27.91
C PRO A 417 14.16 13.78 -28.33
N ALA A 418 14.54 14.86 -29.00
CA ALA A 418 13.64 15.95 -29.35
C ALA A 418 12.39 15.38 -30.04
N GLY A 419 11.24 15.44 -29.35
CA GLY A 419 9.98 14.87 -29.80
C GLY A 419 9.25 13.98 -28.79
N THR A 420 9.88 13.57 -27.67
CA THR A 420 9.30 12.59 -26.72
C THR A 420 9.35 13.01 -25.24
N ALA A 421 9.39 14.31 -24.92
CA ALA A 421 9.17 14.73 -23.53
C ALA A 421 7.66 14.75 -23.25
N ASP A 422 7.15 13.75 -22.50
CA ASP A 422 5.74 13.63 -22.15
C ASP A 422 5.24 14.83 -21.32
N HIS A 423 6.14 15.43 -20.53
CA HIS A 423 5.86 16.58 -19.67
C HIS A 423 6.95 17.65 -19.86
N VAL A 424 6.57 18.93 -19.83
CA VAL A 424 7.44 20.07 -20.16
C VAL A 424 7.42 21.11 -19.05
N LEU A 425 8.60 21.41 -18.51
CA LEU A 425 8.84 22.55 -17.62
C LEU A 425 9.39 23.73 -18.42
N MET A 426 8.69 24.85 -18.39
CA MET A 426 9.12 26.10 -19.01
C MET A 426 9.56 27.10 -17.93
N THR A 427 10.84 27.40 -17.87
CA THR A 427 11.40 28.42 -16.96
C THR A 427 11.25 29.82 -17.55
N ILE A 428 10.00 30.26 -17.75
CA ILE A 428 9.62 31.55 -18.33
C ILE A 428 8.56 32.23 -17.46
N ASN A 429 8.37 33.53 -17.65
CA ASN A 429 7.28 34.24 -16.98
C ASN A 429 5.92 33.80 -17.52
N ALA A 430 4.90 33.86 -16.68
CA ALA A 430 3.51 33.56 -17.06
C ALA A 430 3.00 34.40 -18.24
N GLN A 431 3.54 35.61 -18.42
CA GLN A 431 3.17 36.52 -19.51
C GLN A 431 3.69 36.07 -20.88
N ASP A 432 4.79 35.31 -20.91
CA ASP A 432 5.41 34.80 -22.14
C ASP A 432 4.81 33.45 -22.58
N ALA A 433 4.06 32.80 -21.69
CA ALA A 433 3.44 31.50 -21.92
C ALA A 433 2.53 31.43 -23.16
N PRO A 434 1.69 32.44 -23.51
CA PRO A 434 0.85 32.38 -24.71
C PRO A 434 1.64 32.21 -26.01
N VAL A 435 2.86 32.77 -26.06
CA VAL A 435 3.76 32.70 -27.22
C VAL A 435 4.59 31.42 -27.18
N ALA A 436 5.03 30.99 -25.98
CA ALA A 436 5.86 29.80 -25.83
C ALA A 436 5.09 28.48 -26.04
N LEU A 437 3.87 28.35 -25.49
CA LEU A 437 3.11 27.10 -25.52
C LEU A 437 2.99 26.45 -26.92
N PRO A 438 2.65 27.19 -27.99
CA PRO A 438 2.58 26.62 -29.33
C PRO A 438 3.94 26.15 -29.86
N LEU A 439 5.03 26.82 -29.49
CA LEU A 439 6.39 26.48 -29.91
C LEU A 439 6.87 25.15 -29.31
N PHE A 440 6.43 24.85 -28.09
CA PHE A 440 6.64 23.56 -27.43
C PHE A 440 5.55 22.53 -27.76
N GLY A 441 4.66 22.84 -28.71
CA GLY A 441 3.68 21.91 -29.26
C GLY A 441 2.40 21.74 -28.44
N ALA A 442 2.12 22.60 -27.44
CA ALA A 442 0.83 22.62 -26.76
C ALA A 442 -0.23 23.24 -27.68
N ARG A 443 -1.28 22.49 -28.00
CA ARG A 443 -2.28 22.88 -29.03
C ARG A 443 -3.63 23.21 -28.44
N ARG A 444 -4.16 22.32 -27.59
CA ARG A 444 -5.49 22.44 -26.98
C ARG A 444 -5.59 21.59 -25.73
N GLY A 445 -6.43 21.99 -24.79
CA GLY A 445 -6.70 21.19 -23.62
C GLY A 445 -7.18 22.02 -22.43
N LEU A 446 -6.68 21.72 -21.24
CA LEU A 446 -7.04 22.43 -20.01
C LEU A 446 -5.99 23.49 -19.65
N LEU A 447 -6.42 24.70 -19.31
CA LEU A 447 -5.55 25.77 -18.81
C LEU A 447 -5.96 26.14 -17.38
N LEU A 448 -5.09 25.86 -16.42
CA LEU A 448 -5.18 26.41 -15.07
C LEU A 448 -4.28 27.64 -14.96
N THR A 449 -4.88 28.75 -14.55
CA THR A 449 -4.18 30.04 -14.41
C THR A 449 -4.75 30.84 -13.25
N THR A 450 -3.92 31.67 -12.63
CA THR A 450 -4.35 32.68 -11.64
C THR A 450 -4.96 33.91 -12.31
N GLU A 451 -4.81 34.06 -13.64
CA GLU A 451 -5.39 35.16 -14.40
C GLU A 451 -6.89 34.98 -14.62
N HIS A 452 -7.64 36.09 -14.55
CA HIS A 452 -9.08 36.08 -14.78
C HIS A 452 -9.43 35.53 -16.19
N PRO A 453 -10.46 34.67 -16.34
CA PRO A 453 -10.80 34.01 -17.61
C PRO A 453 -10.99 34.95 -18.79
N SER A 454 -11.55 36.14 -18.59
CA SER A 454 -11.72 37.12 -19.68
C SER A 454 -10.38 37.57 -20.27
N LYS A 455 -9.35 37.77 -19.44
CA LYS A 455 -7.99 38.12 -19.88
C LYS A 455 -7.27 36.92 -20.46
N ALA A 456 -7.38 35.77 -19.82
CA ALA A 456 -6.81 34.52 -20.30
C ALA A 456 -7.38 34.16 -21.68
N ARG A 457 -8.69 34.37 -21.91
CA ARG A 457 -9.32 34.14 -23.21
C ARG A 457 -8.75 35.02 -24.32
N VAL A 458 -8.46 36.28 -24.04
CA VAL A 458 -7.80 37.20 -25.00
C VAL A 458 -6.39 36.71 -25.35
N ARG A 459 -5.63 36.19 -24.38
CA ARG A 459 -4.24 35.76 -24.59
C ARG A 459 -4.10 34.38 -25.24
N TYR A 460 -4.88 33.41 -24.78
CA TYR A 460 -4.75 32.01 -25.18
C TYR A 460 -5.75 31.61 -26.28
N GLY A 461 -6.80 32.41 -26.50
CA GLY A 461 -7.90 32.13 -27.43
C GLY A 461 -8.84 31.03 -26.91
N ASP A 462 -9.65 30.48 -27.81
CA ASP A 462 -10.60 29.39 -27.53
C ASP A 462 -9.97 27.98 -27.51
N ARG A 463 -8.62 27.91 -27.50
CA ARG A 463 -7.88 26.64 -27.57
C ARG A 463 -7.92 25.84 -26.28
N PHE A 464 -8.16 26.49 -25.15
CA PHE A 464 -8.11 25.86 -23.84
C PHE A 464 -9.39 26.09 -23.05
N ASP A 465 -9.80 25.06 -22.31
CA ASP A 465 -10.81 25.17 -21.26
C ASP A 465 -10.15 25.79 -20.03
N ILE A 466 -10.64 26.95 -19.62
CA ILE A 466 -9.99 27.78 -18.61
C ILE A 466 -10.58 27.44 -17.24
N VAL A 467 -9.71 27.07 -16.30
CA VAL A 467 -10.02 26.94 -14.88
C VAL A 467 -9.26 28.03 -14.13
N TRP A 468 -10.02 28.90 -13.48
CA TRP A 468 -9.44 30.04 -12.78
C TRP A 468 -9.11 29.71 -11.34
N VAL A 469 -7.85 29.91 -10.95
CA VAL A 469 -7.38 29.69 -9.60
C VAL A 469 -7.54 30.97 -8.78
N THR A 470 -8.54 31.02 -7.90
CA THR A 470 -8.94 32.23 -7.15
C THR A 470 -9.65 31.89 -5.84
N ASP A 471 -9.50 32.76 -4.83
CA ASP A 471 -10.29 32.70 -3.59
C ASP A 471 -11.69 33.34 -3.75
N HIS A 472 -11.94 34.01 -4.87
CA HIS A 472 -13.18 34.74 -5.16
C HIS A 472 -13.90 34.14 -6.37
N PRO A 473 -14.69 33.06 -6.18
CA PRO A 473 -15.36 32.39 -7.29
C PRO A 473 -16.52 33.24 -7.82
N GLU A 474 -16.70 33.21 -9.14
CA GLU A 474 -17.82 33.85 -9.83
C GLU A 474 -18.82 32.81 -10.34
N PRO A 475 -20.14 33.11 -10.33
CA PRO A 475 -21.15 32.19 -10.84
C PRO A 475 -20.89 31.83 -12.31
N ARG A 476 -21.00 30.53 -12.64
CA ARG A 476 -20.82 29.96 -14.00
C ARG A 476 -19.39 29.99 -14.54
N ILE A 477 -18.40 30.41 -13.76
CA ILE A 477 -16.99 30.32 -14.13
C ILE A 477 -16.36 29.10 -13.42
N PRO A 478 -15.72 28.17 -14.16
CA PRO A 478 -14.93 27.10 -13.54
C PRO A 478 -13.80 27.67 -12.69
N THR A 479 -13.83 27.40 -11.39
CA THR A 479 -12.88 27.96 -10.43
C THR A 479 -12.33 26.88 -9.50
N VAL A 480 -11.11 27.09 -9.04
CA VAL A 480 -10.42 26.26 -8.05
C VAL A 480 -9.85 27.18 -6.99
N ARG A 481 -10.08 26.87 -5.71
CA ARG A 481 -9.48 27.66 -4.63
C ARG A 481 -7.99 27.31 -4.47
N PRO A 482 -7.08 28.30 -4.34
CA PRO A 482 -5.66 28.03 -4.08
C PRO A 482 -5.43 27.10 -2.90
N LYS A 483 -6.19 27.27 -1.82
CA LYS A 483 -6.06 26.42 -0.61
C LYS A 483 -6.67 25.01 -0.74
N ALA A 484 -7.36 24.72 -1.85
CA ALA A 484 -8.03 23.45 -2.10
C ALA A 484 -7.46 22.74 -3.34
N LEU A 485 -6.19 22.96 -3.68
CA LEU A 485 -5.55 22.32 -4.85
C LEU A 485 -5.56 20.79 -4.78
N ASP A 486 -5.39 20.23 -3.58
CA ASP A 486 -5.40 18.78 -3.31
C ASP A 486 -6.74 18.10 -3.60
N THR A 487 -7.82 18.89 -3.59
CA THR A 487 -9.20 18.42 -3.72
C THR A 487 -9.84 18.96 -4.98
N GLU A 488 -10.05 20.27 -5.08
CA GLU A 488 -10.68 20.93 -6.23
C GLU A 488 -9.78 20.93 -7.46
N GLY A 489 -8.51 21.36 -7.32
CA GLY A 489 -7.57 21.43 -8.44
C GLY A 489 -7.31 20.04 -9.04
N ARG A 490 -6.97 19.09 -8.17
CA ARG A 490 -6.76 17.69 -8.56
C ARG A 490 -8.01 17.09 -9.22
N ARG A 491 -9.22 17.36 -8.69
CA ARG A 491 -10.48 16.89 -9.29
C ARG A 491 -10.72 17.52 -10.66
N ALA A 492 -10.44 18.81 -10.82
CA ALA A 492 -10.60 19.49 -12.10
C ALA A 492 -9.72 18.85 -13.19
N ILE A 493 -8.44 18.61 -12.87
CA ILE A 493 -7.50 17.94 -13.80
C ILE A 493 -7.93 16.49 -14.06
N ALA A 494 -8.28 15.73 -13.02
CA ALA A 494 -8.70 14.34 -13.17
C ALA A 494 -9.98 14.19 -14.02
N ASN A 495 -10.98 15.05 -13.79
CA ASN A 495 -12.23 15.03 -14.57
C ASN A 495 -11.97 15.39 -16.03
N TYR A 496 -11.06 16.33 -16.29
CA TYR A 496 -10.71 16.70 -17.66
C TYR A 496 -9.94 15.59 -18.38
N ALA A 497 -8.88 15.08 -17.76
CA ALA A 497 -8.00 14.06 -18.34
C ALA A 497 -8.75 12.75 -18.63
N SER A 498 -9.70 12.37 -17.76
CA SER A 498 -10.55 11.19 -17.99
C SER A 498 -11.55 11.37 -19.13
N ALA A 499 -12.06 12.59 -19.35
CA ALA A 499 -12.95 12.91 -20.45
C ALA A 499 -12.21 13.12 -21.79
N HIS A 500 -10.96 13.59 -21.74
CA HIS A 500 -10.14 13.92 -22.90
C HIS A 500 -8.74 13.30 -22.81
N PRO A 501 -8.59 11.99 -23.04
CA PRO A 501 -7.27 11.36 -23.15
C PRO A 501 -6.41 12.04 -24.25
N GLU A 502 -5.09 12.00 -24.10
CA GLU A 502 -4.13 12.60 -25.05
C GLU A 502 -4.24 14.12 -25.23
N SER A 503 -4.87 14.81 -24.27
CA SER A 503 -4.97 16.28 -24.25
C SER A 503 -3.80 16.95 -23.53
N ASP A 504 -3.62 18.26 -23.76
CA ASP A 504 -2.61 19.06 -23.07
C ASP A 504 -3.19 19.66 -21.78
N ILE A 505 -2.52 19.46 -20.65
CA ILE A 505 -2.83 20.11 -19.38
C ILE A 505 -1.77 21.19 -19.17
N VAL A 506 -2.20 22.43 -19.04
CA VAL A 506 -1.31 23.58 -18.92
C VAL A 506 -1.53 24.27 -17.58
N LEU A 507 -0.47 24.35 -16.78
CA LEU A 507 -0.42 25.07 -15.52
C LEU A 507 0.44 26.32 -15.73
N VAL A 508 -0.18 27.50 -15.77
CA VAL A 508 0.52 28.76 -15.97
C VAL A 508 0.71 29.50 -14.65
N GLY A 509 1.94 29.94 -14.40
CA GLY A 509 2.28 30.84 -13.31
C GLY A 509 2.31 30.16 -11.96
N LEU A 510 3.08 29.08 -11.84
CA LEU A 510 3.25 28.40 -10.55
C LEU A 510 3.83 29.33 -9.47
N ASP A 511 4.70 30.27 -9.87
CA ASP A 511 5.21 31.33 -9.01
C ASP A 511 4.10 32.22 -8.43
N GLN A 512 3.08 32.56 -9.23
CA GLN A 512 1.91 33.30 -8.75
C GLN A 512 1.06 32.47 -7.79
N LEU A 513 0.92 31.16 -8.07
CA LEU A 513 0.21 30.25 -7.17
C LEU A 513 0.93 30.09 -5.83
N ALA A 514 2.26 30.05 -5.85
CA ALA A 514 3.12 29.96 -4.67
C ALA A 514 3.04 31.20 -3.74
N LEU A 515 2.42 32.30 -4.18
CA LEU A 515 2.09 33.43 -3.30
C LEU A 515 0.96 33.10 -2.31
N TYR A 516 0.06 32.17 -2.68
CA TYR A 516 -1.11 31.82 -1.89
C TYR A 516 -0.93 30.54 -1.08
N VAL A 517 -0.03 29.66 -1.51
CA VAL A 517 0.19 28.35 -0.92
C VAL A 517 1.66 28.00 -0.83
N ASP A 518 2.03 27.24 0.20
CA ASP A 518 3.40 26.81 0.41
C ASP A 518 3.79 25.61 -0.47
N VAL A 519 5.08 25.26 -0.45
CA VAL A 519 5.62 24.09 -1.15
C VAL A 519 4.95 22.79 -0.74
N ARG A 520 4.44 22.69 0.50
CA ARG A 520 3.76 21.49 0.98
C ARG A 520 2.38 21.30 0.36
N ALA A 521 1.79 22.36 -0.19
CA ALA A 521 0.53 22.32 -0.91
C ALA A 521 0.72 22.24 -2.43
N TRP A 522 1.55 23.10 -3.04
CA TRP A 522 1.68 23.12 -4.50
C TRP A 522 2.50 21.96 -5.06
N LEU A 523 3.53 21.47 -4.36
CA LEU A 523 4.38 20.40 -4.88
C LEU A 523 3.65 19.06 -5.00
N PRO A 524 2.84 18.61 -4.00
CA PRO A 524 1.96 17.47 -4.20
C PRO A 524 0.96 17.66 -5.33
N PHE A 525 0.40 18.86 -5.48
CA PHE A 525 -0.53 19.16 -6.57
C PHE A 525 0.12 19.02 -7.95
N VAL A 526 1.32 19.59 -8.16
CA VAL A 526 2.08 19.43 -9.41
C VAL A 526 2.41 17.95 -9.67
N LYS A 527 2.77 17.21 -8.62
CA LYS A 527 3.00 15.77 -8.74
C LYS A 527 1.72 15.02 -9.12
N ASP A 528 0.59 15.30 -8.47
CA ASP A 528 -0.68 14.67 -8.80
C ASP A 528 -1.10 15.00 -10.24
N ALA A 529 -0.83 16.22 -10.71
CA ALA A 529 -1.06 16.61 -12.11
C ALA A 529 -0.19 15.80 -13.08
N LEU A 530 1.09 15.58 -12.77
CA LEU A 530 1.97 14.69 -13.54
C LEU A 530 1.43 13.27 -13.56
N ASP A 531 1.12 12.71 -12.39
CA ASP A 531 0.61 11.33 -12.27
C ASP A 531 -0.70 11.14 -13.04
N ILE A 532 -1.66 12.07 -12.91
CA ILE A 532 -2.93 12.04 -13.64
C ILE A 532 -2.68 12.15 -15.15
N ALA A 533 -1.77 13.05 -15.57
CA ALA A 533 -1.44 13.20 -16.97
C ALA A 533 -0.85 11.90 -17.55
N SER A 534 0.11 11.28 -16.86
CA SER A 534 0.70 9.99 -17.25
C SER A 534 -0.35 8.87 -17.33
N LEU A 535 -1.33 8.83 -16.41
CA LEU A 535 -2.39 7.81 -16.40
C LEU A 535 -3.35 7.90 -17.61
N HIS A 536 -3.55 9.11 -18.14
CA HIS A 536 -4.48 9.37 -19.25
C HIS A 536 -3.77 9.68 -20.58
N ALA A 537 -2.46 9.42 -20.66
CA ALA A 537 -1.60 9.77 -21.79
C ALA A 537 -1.66 11.27 -22.19
N CYS A 538 -2.01 12.14 -21.25
CA CYS A 538 -2.00 13.58 -21.42
C CYS A 538 -0.57 14.14 -21.24
N ARG A 539 -0.33 15.34 -21.77
CA ARG A 539 0.94 16.05 -21.60
C ARG A 539 0.78 17.22 -20.64
N LEU A 540 1.66 17.32 -19.65
CA LEU A 540 1.65 18.43 -18.69
C LEU A 540 2.66 19.49 -19.09
N PHE A 541 2.21 20.73 -19.21
CA PHE A 541 3.04 21.91 -19.42
C PHE A 541 2.97 22.79 -18.17
N LEU A 542 4.12 23.15 -17.60
CA LEU A 542 4.20 23.99 -16.41
C LEU A 542 5.08 25.20 -16.68
N THR A 543 4.60 26.41 -16.38
CA THR A 543 5.43 27.62 -16.42
C THR A 543 5.80 28.09 -15.02
N VAL A 544 7.07 28.47 -14.86
CA VAL A 544 7.60 29.04 -13.62
C VAL A 544 8.63 30.11 -13.93
N ALA A 545 8.50 31.28 -13.30
CA ALA A 545 9.56 32.27 -13.31
C ALA A 545 10.70 31.79 -12.39
N PRO A 546 11.93 31.56 -12.91
CA PRO A 546 13.01 30.99 -12.09
C PRO A 546 13.50 31.95 -11.01
N GLU A 547 13.38 33.26 -11.23
CA GLU A 547 13.84 34.31 -10.29
C GLU A 547 12.94 34.44 -9.05
N THR A 548 11.70 33.97 -9.12
CA THR A 548 10.70 34.13 -8.06
C THR A 548 10.62 32.91 -7.12
N MET A 549 11.32 31.83 -7.42
CA MET A 549 11.33 30.60 -6.61
C MET A 549 12.67 30.38 -5.92
N ARG A 550 12.63 29.66 -4.79
CA ARG A 550 13.88 29.25 -4.13
C ARG A 550 14.60 28.22 -4.99
N THR A 551 15.93 28.25 -4.97
CA THR A 551 16.76 27.32 -5.75
C THR A 551 16.44 25.85 -5.46
N GLN A 552 16.11 25.52 -4.21
CA GLN A 552 15.68 24.16 -3.82
C GLN A 552 14.36 23.74 -4.46
N GLU A 553 13.39 24.64 -4.53
CA GLU A 553 12.07 24.38 -5.12
C GLU A 553 12.19 24.17 -6.63
N LEU A 554 13.02 25.01 -7.27
CA LEU A 554 13.30 24.89 -8.69
C LEU A 554 14.06 23.59 -9.04
N ALA A 555 15.01 23.17 -8.18
CA ALA A 555 15.67 21.88 -8.29
C ALA A 555 14.70 20.69 -8.17
N MET A 556 13.76 20.75 -7.23
CA MET A 556 12.72 19.72 -7.08
C MET A 556 11.82 19.64 -8.32
N LEU A 557 11.44 20.79 -8.90
CA LEU A 557 10.65 20.86 -10.12
C LEU A 557 11.41 20.29 -11.32
N SER A 558 12.65 20.73 -11.53
CA SER A 558 13.51 20.25 -12.61
C SER A 558 13.64 18.72 -12.61
N ARG A 559 13.90 18.11 -11.44
CA ARG A 559 13.96 16.65 -11.29
C ARG A 559 12.63 15.94 -11.58
N ARG A 560 11.47 16.57 -11.34
CA ARG A 560 10.15 15.97 -11.61
C ARG A 560 9.80 15.94 -13.09
N PHE A 561 10.25 16.93 -13.82
CA PHE A 561 10.05 17.05 -15.26
C PHE A 561 11.22 16.48 -16.07
N ASP A 562 12.22 15.90 -15.40
CA ASP A 562 13.51 15.47 -15.96
C ASP A 562 14.13 16.55 -16.87
N ALA A 563 13.93 17.82 -16.51
CA ALA A 563 14.30 18.97 -17.31
C ALA A 563 15.65 19.54 -16.85
N PRO A 564 16.63 19.80 -17.74
CA PRO A 564 17.92 20.39 -17.36
C PRO A 564 17.74 21.81 -16.81
N LEU A 565 18.23 22.04 -15.59
CA LEU A 565 18.44 23.40 -15.10
C LEU A 565 19.64 24.01 -15.81
N GLY A 566 19.43 25.15 -16.48
CA GLY A 566 20.52 25.94 -17.02
C GLY A 566 21.50 26.34 -15.91
N ALA A 567 22.81 26.26 -16.18
CA ALA A 567 23.88 26.50 -15.20
C ALA A 567 23.81 27.87 -14.48
N ALA A 568 23.09 28.85 -15.03
CA ALA A 568 22.83 30.13 -14.38
C ALA A 568 21.88 30.03 -13.17
N ALA A 569 20.91 29.10 -13.18
CA ALA A 569 19.96 28.89 -12.09
C ALA A 569 20.59 28.15 -10.89
N LEU A 570 21.61 27.31 -11.13
CA LEU A 570 22.36 26.59 -10.10
C LEU A 570 23.48 27.44 -9.46
N LYS A 571 24.00 28.46 -10.15
CA LYS A 571 25.09 29.32 -9.63
C LYS A 571 24.72 30.15 -8.40
N SER A 572 23.42 30.33 -8.09
CA SER A 572 22.96 30.95 -6.85
C SER A 572 22.97 30.00 -5.63
N ALA A 573 23.22 28.69 -5.83
CA ALA A 573 23.22 27.68 -4.77
C ALA A 573 24.54 27.58 -3.99
N LEU A 574 25.64 28.10 -4.52
CA LEU A 574 26.91 28.18 -3.81
C LEU A 574 27.03 29.59 -3.23
N PRO A 575 27.23 29.77 -1.91
CA PRO A 575 27.60 31.07 -1.40
C PRO A 575 28.91 31.47 -2.08
N SER A 576 28.88 32.52 -2.87
CA SER A 576 30.08 33.29 -3.18
C SER A 576 30.67 33.68 -1.83
N GLY A 577 31.75 33.03 -1.43
CA GLY A 577 32.58 33.51 -0.33
C GLY A 577 32.89 34.99 -0.56
N PRO A 578 33.02 35.81 0.50
CA PRO A 578 33.25 37.23 0.32
C PRO A 578 34.51 37.41 -0.52
N THR A 579 34.34 37.93 -1.74
CA THR A 579 35.44 38.36 -2.59
C THR A 579 36.06 39.58 -1.92
N THR A 580 36.98 39.35 -0.99
CA THR A 580 37.83 40.41 -0.44
C THR A 580 38.88 40.74 -1.49
N THR A 581 38.49 41.50 -2.50
CA THR A 581 39.43 42.28 -3.30
C THR A 581 39.11 43.73 -3.05
N ALA A 582 39.52 44.22 -1.88
CA ALA A 582 39.76 45.65 -1.69
C ALA A 582 40.98 46.03 -2.58
N PRO A 583 40.94 47.17 -3.28
CA PRO A 583 42.07 47.63 -4.07
C PRO A 583 43.24 47.97 -3.13
N GLU A 584 44.42 47.42 -3.40
CA GLU A 584 45.65 47.65 -2.67
C GLU A 584 45.95 49.16 -2.55
N SER A 585 45.84 49.70 -1.34
CA SER A 585 46.49 50.94 -0.97
C SER A 585 47.97 50.64 -0.70
N ARG A 586 48.84 50.98 -1.66
CA ARG A 586 50.30 50.97 -1.44
C ARG A 586 50.67 52.01 -0.38
N ILE A 587 51.12 51.54 0.78
CA ILE A 587 51.97 52.33 1.68
C ILE A 587 53.40 51.77 1.53
N PRO A 588 54.38 52.56 1.04
CA PRO A 588 55.75 52.08 0.92
C PRO A 588 56.42 52.03 2.31
N TYR A 589 56.85 50.84 2.70
CA TYR A 589 57.69 50.60 3.88
C TYR A 589 59.11 51.14 3.62
N ARG A 590 59.53 52.17 4.38
CA ARG A 590 60.94 52.56 4.53
C ARG A 590 61.54 51.73 5.66
N GLY A 591 62.47 50.83 5.34
CA GLY A 591 63.33 50.21 6.34
C GLY A 591 64.32 51.25 6.92
N PRO A 592 64.71 51.12 8.21
CA PRO A 592 65.69 52.01 8.80
C PRO A 592 67.11 51.65 8.35
N SER A 593 67.87 52.67 7.95
CA SER A 593 69.31 52.64 7.74
C SER A 593 70.04 52.76 9.09
N ALA A 594 70.71 51.69 9.51
CA ALA A 594 71.98 51.62 10.24
C ALA A 594 72.15 50.22 10.85
#